data_AF-A6LMZ4-F1
#
_entry.id   AF-A6LMZ4-F1
#
_cell.length_a   1.000
_cell.length_b   1.000
_cell.length_c   1.000
_cell.angle_alpha   90.00
_cell.angle_beta   90.00
_cell.angle_gamma   90.00
#
_symmetry.space_group_name_H-M   'P 1'
#
loop_
_entity.id
_entity.type
_entity.pdbx_description
1 polymer ?
#
loop_
_entity_poly.entity_id
_entity_poly.type
_entity_poly.pdbx_seq_one_letter_code
_entity_poly.pdbx_strand_id
1 'polypeptide(L)'
;MVISTSKPAEIKVLSVQDDVKRGIFKVRYAFRVAIQETTTTIEEYDEEGNVTQKEVPAWQYEEFVDEIELPLYLKPSLDAILKTMYDKAKPVLEANAGYASAEVPSEISVDEED
;
A
#
# COMPACT_ATOMS: atom_id res chain seq x y z
N MET A 1 -4.53 -5.09 2.55
CA MET A 1 -4.37 -3.95 3.47
C MET A 1 -3.04 -3.93 4.22
N VAL A 2 -2.39 -2.76 4.26
CA VAL A 2 -1.12 -2.47 4.94
C VAL A 2 -1.32 -1.31 5.91
N ILE A 3 -0.71 -1.39 7.10
CA ILE A 3 -0.71 -0.31 8.10
C ILE A 3 0.71 0.27 8.21
N SER A 4 0.81 1.60 8.25
CA SER A 4 2.07 2.31 8.45
C SER A 4 1.90 3.48 9.42
N THR A 5 2.83 3.66 10.34
CA THR A 5 2.87 4.82 11.24
C THR A 5 3.27 6.11 10.55
N SER A 6 3.66 6.04 9.26
CA SER A 6 4.05 7.19 8.44
C SER A 6 3.19 7.26 7.20
N LYS A 7 2.83 8.47 6.76
CA LYS A 7 2.02 8.66 5.56
C LYS A 7 2.73 8.06 4.34
N PRO A 8 2.14 7.05 3.66
CA PRO A 8 2.77 6.41 2.52
C PRO A 8 2.74 7.33 1.29
N ALA A 9 3.77 7.23 0.45
CA ALA A 9 3.69 7.73 -0.92
C ALA A 9 2.72 6.85 -1.74
N GLU A 10 2.03 7.44 -2.72
CA GLU A 10 1.13 6.73 -3.64
C GLU A 10 1.89 5.77 -4.57
N ILE A 11 3.12 6.12 -4.93
CA ILE A 11 3.98 5.32 -5.82
C ILE A 11 5.30 5.07 -5.09
N LYS A 12 5.74 3.81 -5.06
CA LYS A 12 7.04 3.42 -4.51
C LYS A 12 7.78 2.53 -5.48
N VAL A 13 8.96 2.94 -5.91
CA VAL A 13 9.88 2.07 -6.64
C VAL A 13 10.55 1.13 -5.63
N LEU A 14 10.42 -0.18 -5.85
CA LEU A 14 10.98 -1.22 -4.97
C LEU A 14 12.37 -1.63 -5.44
N SER A 15 12.55 -1.79 -6.75
CA SER A 15 13.85 -2.11 -7.33
C SER A 15 13.92 -1.69 -8.79
N VAL A 16 15.13 -1.36 -9.23
CA VAL A 16 15.46 -1.11 -10.63
C VAL A 16 16.67 -1.98 -10.98
N GLN A 17 16.56 -2.77 -12.05
CA GLN A 17 17.64 -3.62 -12.55
C GLN A 17 17.91 -3.31 -14.02
N ASP A 18 19.15 -2.97 -14.34
CA ASP A 18 19.55 -2.63 -15.71
C ASP A 18 20.07 -3.88 -16.43
N ASP A 19 19.57 -4.12 -17.65
CA ASP A 19 20.14 -5.07 -18.60
C ASP A 19 20.70 -4.29 -19.80
N VAL A 20 21.95 -3.84 -19.65
CA VAL A 20 22.66 -3.06 -20.66
C VAL A 20 22.86 -3.86 -21.95
N LYS A 21 22.99 -5.20 -21.86
CA LYS A 21 23.17 -6.06 -23.04
C LYS A 21 21.92 -6.11 -23.90
N ARG A 22 20.74 -6.11 -23.26
CA ARG A 22 19.43 -6.13 -23.93
C ARG A 22 18.88 -4.73 -24.19
N GLY A 23 19.51 -3.68 -23.66
CA GLY A 23 19.05 -2.30 -23.82
C GLY A 23 17.74 -2.01 -23.08
N ILE A 24 17.46 -2.75 -22.00
CA ILE A 24 16.25 -2.61 -21.18
C ILE A 24 16.60 -2.45 -19.71
N PHE A 25 15.64 -1.99 -18.92
CA PHE A 25 15.68 -2.05 -17.47
C PHE A 25 14.35 -2.58 -16.95
N LYS A 26 14.41 -3.32 -15.86
CA LYS A 26 13.28 -3.90 -15.17
C LYS A 26 13.01 -3.12 -13.90
N VAL A 27 11.78 -2.67 -13.72
CA VAL A 27 11.36 -1.91 -12.54
C VAL A 27 10.27 -2.65 -11.83
N ARG A 28 10.49 -2.91 -10.55
CA ARG A 28 9.45 -3.36 -9.64
C ARG A 28 8.94 -2.15 -8.86
N TYR A 29 7.64 -1.93 -8.89
CA TYR A 29 6.99 -0.79 -8.25
C TYR A 29 5.78 -1.23 -7.42
N ALA A 30 5.36 -0.37 -6.52
CA ALA A 30 4.14 -0.51 -5.74
C ALA A 30 3.26 0.72 -5.94
N PHE A 31 2.00 0.50 -6.30
CA PHE A 31 0.94 1.50 -6.29
C PHE A 31 0.10 1.33 -5.05
N ARG A 32 -0.12 2.43 -4.35
CA ARG A 32 -0.83 2.46 -3.08
C ARG A 32 -2.05 3.34 -3.23
N VAL A 33 -3.21 2.78 -2.92
CA VAL A 33 -4.52 3.43 -3.09
C VAL A 33 -5.33 3.29 -1.80
N ALA A 34 -6.46 4.00 -1.73
CA ALA A 34 -7.32 4.02 -0.56
C ALA A 34 -6.55 4.36 0.75
N ILE A 35 -5.61 5.31 0.67
CA ILE A 35 -4.80 5.75 1.80
C ILE A 35 -5.69 6.53 2.77
N GLN A 36 -5.92 5.98 3.97
CA GLN A 36 -6.78 6.55 5.00
C GLN A 36 -6.04 6.66 6.33
N GLU A 37 -6.40 7.64 7.14
CA GLU A 37 -5.93 7.76 8.52
C GLU A 37 -6.66 6.73 9.38
N THR A 38 -5.91 6.06 10.26
CA THR A 38 -6.42 5.08 11.21
C THR A 38 -5.63 5.21 12.53
N THR A 39 -5.95 4.37 13.51
CA THR A 39 -5.14 4.22 14.71
C THR A 39 -4.61 2.79 14.82
N THR A 40 -3.44 2.63 15.41
CA THR A 40 -2.88 1.30 15.72
C THR A 40 -2.33 1.29 17.13
N THR A 41 -2.33 0.12 17.75
CA THR A 41 -1.79 -0.06 19.10
C THR A 41 -0.33 -0.49 19.00
N ILE A 42 0.56 0.23 19.69
CA ILE A 42 1.96 -0.15 19.86
C ILE A 42 2.24 -0.47 21.33
N GLU A 43 3.16 -1.40 21.56
CA GLU A 43 3.70 -1.70 22.89
C GLU A 43 4.83 -0.71 23.21
N GLU A 44 4.68 0.01 24.32
CA GLU A 44 5.67 0.94 24.86
C GLU A 44 5.98 0.52 26.30
N TYR A 45 7.27 0.52 26.65
CA TYR A 45 7.70 0.25 28.02
C TYR A 45 7.60 1.53 28.84
N ASP A 46 6.90 1.46 29.98
CA ASP A 46 6.87 2.55 30.95
C ASP A 46 8.21 2.70 31.70
N GLU A 47 8.33 3.73 32.54
CA GLU A 47 9.55 4.01 33.32
C GLU A 47 9.88 2.91 34.35
N GLU A 48 8.91 2.02 34.65
CA GLU A 48 9.05 0.87 35.55
C GLU A 48 9.32 -0.44 34.79
N GLY A 49 9.35 -0.40 33.45
CA GLY A 49 9.62 -1.54 32.58
C GLY A 49 8.41 -2.42 32.28
N ASN A 50 7.19 -1.98 32.59
CA ASN A 50 5.96 -2.70 32.22
C ASN A 50 5.57 -2.38 30.77
N VAL A 51 4.96 -3.37 30.12
CA VAL A 51 4.41 -3.20 28.76
C VAL A 51 3.06 -2.49 28.86
N THR A 52 3.00 -1.28 28.33
CA THR A 52 1.77 -0.50 28.17
C THR A 52 1.39 -0.42 26.70
N GLN A 53 0.09 -0.48 26.42
CA GLN A 53 -0.45 -0.33 25.06
C GLN A 53 -0.84 1.13 24.82
N LYS A 54 -0.34 1.70 23.74
CA LYS A 54 -0.62 3.09 23.35
C LYS A 54 -1.21 3.12 21.95
N GLU A 55 -2.33 3.81 21.82
CA GLU A 55 -2.94 4.09 20.52
C GLU A 55 -2.18 5.24 19.85
N VAL A 56 -1.69 5.00 18.63
CA VAL A 56 -0.96 5.99 17.84
C VAL A 56 -1.59 6.17 16.46
N PRO A 57 -1.54 7.38 15.89
CA PRO A 57 -2.03 7.62 14.53
C PRO A 57 -1.23 6.80 13.52
N ALA A 58 -1.94 6.19 12.58
CA ALA A 58 -1.40 5.36 11.53
C ALA A 58 -2.15 5.61 10.22
N TRP A 59 -1.66 4.97 9.15
CA TRP A 59 -2.20 5.05 7.82
C TRP A 59 -2.47 3.65 7.31
N GLN A 60 -3.66 3.45 6.78
CA GLN A 60 -4.12 2.19 6.21
C GLN A 60 -4.28 2.35 4.71
N TYR A 61 -3.83 1.37 3.92
CA TYR A 61 -3.90 1.44 2.46
C TYR A 61 -3.84 0.06 1.80
N GLU A 62 -4.28 -0.01 0.55
CA GLU A 62 -4.06 -1.16 -0.33
C GLU A 62 -2.78 -0.97 -1.14
N GLU A 63 -2.00 -2.03 -1.29
CA GLU A 63 -0.72 -2.02 -2.01
C GLU A 63 -0.75 -3.05 -3.15
N PHE A 64 -0.50 -2.55 -4.37
CA PHE A 64 -0.42 -3.35 -5.59
C PHE A 64 1.01 -3.33 -6.09
N VAL A 65 1.68 -4.48 -6.05
CA VAL A 65 3.06 -4.63 -6.47
C VAL A 65 3.11 -5.28 -7.84
N ASP A 66 3.85 -4.66 -8.76
CA ASP A 66 4.00 -5.17 -10.11
C ASP A 66 5.40 -4.89 -10.67
N GLU A 67 5.71 -5.46 -11.82
CA GLU A 67 6.99 -5.36 -12.49
C GLU A 67 6.84 -5.10 -13.99
N ILE A 68 7.63 -4.16 -14.51
CA ILE A 68 7.65 -3.82 -15.94
C ILE A 68 9.07 -3.80 -16.49
N GLU A 69 9.21 -4.19 -17.75
CA GLU A 69 10.43 -4.04 -18.53
C GLU A 69 10.28 -2.87 -19.51
N LEU A 70 11.23 -1.95 -19.50
CA LEU A 70 11.23 -0.74 -20.33
C LEU A 70 12.58 -0.56 -21.04
N PRO A 71 12.62 0.07 -22.23
CA PRO A 71 13.88 0.44 -22.89
C PRO A 71 14.76 1.37 -22.04
N LEU A 72 16.07 1.11 -21.97
CA LEU A 72 17.03 1.80 -21.10
C LEU A 72 17.00 3.33 -21.22
N TYR A 73 16.74 3.86 -22.43
CA TYR A 73 16.68 5.31 -22.68
C TYR A 73 15.48 6.00 -22.02
N LEU A 74 14.46 5.26 -21.59
CA LEU A 74 13.29 5.79 -20.87
C LEU A 74 13.52 5.91 -19.36
N LYS A 75 14.66 5.43 -18.84
CA LYS A 75 14.99 5.50 -17.41
C LYS A 75 14.87 6.91 -16.79
N PRO A 76 15.30 8.01 -17.46
CA PRO A 76 15.11 9.37 -16.95
C PRO A 76 13.64 9.79 -16.83
N SER A 77 12.75 9.13 -17.54
CA SER A 77 11.31 9.40 -17.55
C SER A 77 10.52 8.42 -16.66
N LEU A 78 11.19 7.53 -15.93
CA LEU A 78 10.55 6.49 -15.14
C LEU A 78 9.47 7.05 -14.20
N ASP A 79 9.79 8.09 -13.44
CA ASP A 79 8.83 8.71 -12.51
C ASP A 79 7.58 9.23 -13.24
N ALA A 80 7.75 9.87 -14.39
CA ALA A 80 6.63 10.38 -15.20
C ALA A 80 5.79 9.23 -15.79
N ILE A 81 6.45 8.14 -16.21
CA ILE A 81 5.79 6.94 -16.73
C ILE A 81 4.95 6.30 -15.62
N LEU A 82 5.55 6.04 -14.45
CA LEU A 82 4.86 5.44 -13.32
C LEU A 82 3.71 6.31 -12.83
N LYS A 83 3.89 7.64 -12.79
CA LYS A 83 2.81 8.57 -12.46
C LYS A 83 1.65 8.49 -13.45
N THR A 84 1.94 8.48 -14.74
CA THR A 84 0.91 8.34 -15.78
C THR A 84 0.18 7.00 -15.70
N MET A 85 0.92 5.92 -15.41
CA MET A 85 0.34 4.59 -15.19
C MET A 85 -0.57 4.58 -13.97
N TYR A 86 -0.11 5.17 -12.87
CA TYR A 86 -0.88 5.30 -11.64
C TYR A 86 -2.15 6.10 -11.86
N ASP A 87 -2.10 7.29 -12.46
CA ASP A 87 -3.29 8.12 -12.72
C ASP A 87 -4.35 7.39 -13.57
N LYS A 88 -3.93 6.56 -14.52
CA LYS A 88 -4.83 5.73 -15.34
C LYS A 88 -5.38 4.52 -14.59
N ALA A 89 -4.55 3.88 -13.77
CA ALA A 89 -4.92 2.68 -13.02
C ALA A 89 -5.75 3.00 -11.78
N LYS A 90 -5.51 4.16 -11.15
CA LYS A 90 -6.14 4.61 -9.91
C LYS A 90 -7.65 4.41 -9.86
N PRO A 91 -8.47 4.85 -10.82
CA PRO A 91 -9.93 4.63 -10.75
C PRO A 91 -10.32 3.15 -10.72
N VAL A 92 -9.56 2.29 -11.40
CA VAL A 92 -9.80 0.84 -11.42
C VAL A 92 -9.33 0.20 -10.11
N LEU A 93 -8.16 0.61 -9.60
CA LEU A 93 -7.62 0.13 -8.35
C LEU A 93 -8.48 0.55 -7.15
N GLU A 94 -9.01 1.78 -7.16
CA GLU A 94 -9.92 2.29 -6.12
C GLU A 94 -11.29 1.61 -6.17
N ALA A 95 -11.84 1.36 -7.37
CA ALA A 95 -13.06 0.58 -7.51
C ALA A 95 -12.90 -0.82 -6.91
N ASN A 96 -11.78 -1.50 -7.23
CA ASN A 96 -11.49 -2.84 -6.70
C ASN A 96 -11.19 -2.85 -5.20
N ALA A 97 -10.50 -1.83 -4.69
CA ALA A 97 -10.27 -1.68 -3.24
C ALA A 97 -11.59 -1.50 -2.47
N GLY A 98 -12.55 -0.77 -3.02
CA GLY A 98 -13.88 -0.61 -2.44
C GLY A 98 -14.68 -1.91 -2.32
N TYR A 99 -14.48 -2.89 -3.21
CA TYR A 99 -15.10 -4.21 -3.09
C TYR A 99 -14.41 -5.11 -2.05
N ALA A 100 -13.11 -4.93 -1.82
CA ALA A 100 -12.37 -5.67 -0.79
C ALA A 100 -12.69 -5.16 0.63
N SER A 101 -13.00 -3.87 0.78
CA SER A 101 -13.47 -3.26 2.04
C SER A 101 -14.95 -3.51 2.35
N ALA A 102 -15.70 -4.14 1.45
CA ALA A 102 -17.01 -4.70 1.76
C ALA A 102 -16.83 -5.99 2.58
N GLU A 103 -16.24 -5.87 3.76
CA GLU A 103 -16.35 -6.89 4.79
C GLU A 103 -17.84 -7.11 5.06
N VAL A 104 -18.21 -8.38 4.97
CA VAL A 104 -19.51 -8.94 5.30
C VAL A 104 -19.99 -8.32 6.62
N PRO A 105 -21.25 -7.86 6.74
CA PRO A 105 -21.76 -7.34 8.01
C PRO A 105 -21.55 -8.41 9.10
N SER A 106 -20.60 -8.15 9.98
CA SER A 106 -20.39 -8.91 11.20
C SER A 106 -21.48 -8.50 12.16
N GLU A 107 -22.60 -9.23 12.14
CA GLU A 107 -23.53 -9.50 13.25
C GLU A 107 -24.86 -10.00 12.68
N ILE A 108 -24.90 -11.30 12.35
CA ILE A 108 -26.14 -12.06 12.57
C ILE A 108 -26.04 -12.53 14.01
N SER A 109 -26.47 -11.67 14.94
CA SER A 109 -26.77 -12.12 16.31
C SER A 109 -27.99 -13.02 16.21
N VAL A 110 -27.74 -14.32 16.03
CA VAL A 110 -28.71 -15.37 16.32
C VAL A 110 -28.93 -15.35 17.82
N ASP A 111 -29.98 -14.64 18.21
CA ASP A 111 -30.63 -14.80 19.49
C ASP A 111 -31.20 -16.23 19.53
N GLU A 112 -30.46 -17.15 20.16
CA GLU A 112 -30.98 -18.46 20.54
C GLU A 112 -31.46 -18.33 22.00
N GLU A 113 -32.77 -18.13 22.14
CA GLU A 113 -33.53 -18.29 23.38
C GLU A 113 -33.32 -19.70 23.96
N ASP A 114 -33.01 -19.78 25.25
CA ASP A 114 -33.44 -20.89 26.13
C ASP A 114 -33.74 -20.36 27.55
#